data_AF-A0A2R5FWG1-F1
#
_entry.id   AF-A0A2R5FWG1-F1
#
_cell.length_a   1.000
_cell.length_b   1.000
_cell.length_c   1.000
_cell.angle_alpha   90.00
_cell.angle_beta   90.00
_cell.angle_gamma   90.00
#
_symmetry.space_group_name_H-M   'P 1'
#
loop_
_entity.id
_entity.type
_entity.pdbx_description
1 polymer ?
#
loop_
_entity_poly.entity_id
_entity_poly.type
_entity_poly.pdbx_seq_one_letter_code
_entity_poly.pdbx_strand_id
1 'polypeptide(L)' 'MKTDEQLKARIKELGREMTNYSRQGVELTEQGDRKQGHQMMKLAHETSRRCQVLIGELLRRQGQV' A
#
# COMPACT_ATOMS: atom_id res chain seq x y z
N MET A 1 11.44 -17.17 8.45
CA MET A 1 11.86 -16.28 7.34
C MET A 1 10.75 -16.33 6.29
N LYS A 2 10.25 -15.19 5.79
CA LYS A 2 9.27 -15.23 4.69
C LYS A 2 9.98 -15.66 3.40
N THR A 3 9.35 -16.44 2.52
CA THR A 3 9.91 -16.73 1.19
C THR A 3 9.72 -15.55 0.25
N ASP A 4 10.42 -15.55 -0.88
CA ASP A 4 10.26 -14.51 -1.90
C ASP A 4 8.86 -14.52 -2.53
N GLU A 5 8.22 -15.70 -2.65
CA GLU A 5 6.81 -15.81 -3.06
C GLU A 5 5.89 -15.15 -2.03
N GLN A 6 6.14 -15.35 -0.73
CA GLN A 6 5.35 -14.72 0.33
C GLN A 6 5.53 -13.20 0.34
N LEU A 7 6.74 -12.70 0.07
CA LEU A 7 6.98 -11.27 -0.10
C LEU A 7 6.22 -10.71 -1.31
N LYS A 8 6.31 -11.36 -2.47
CA LYS A 8 5.58 -10.97 -3.69
C LYS A 8 4.08 -10.96 -3.48
N ALA A 9 3.52 -11.99 -2.83
CA ALA A 9 2.11 -12.07 -2.51
C ALA A 9 1.69 -10.90 -1.62
N ARG A 10 2.45 -10.62 -0.56
CA ARG A 10 2.14 -9.52 0.37
C ARG A 10 2.26 -8.15 -0.28
N ILE A 11 3.25 -7.93 -1.14
CA ILE A 11 3.40 -6.70 -1.93
C ILE A 11 2.14 -6.48 -2.80
N LYS A 12 1.65 -7.53 -3.46
CA LYS A 12 0.44 -7.45 -4.30
C LYS A 12 -0.81 -7.15 -3.49
N GLU A 13 -0.96 -7.75 -2.31
CA GLU A 13 -2.05 -7.45 -1.38
C GLU A 13 -2.02 -5.99 -0.91
N LEU A 14 -0.86 -5.52 -0.44
CA LEU A 14 -0.70 -4.13 -0.02
C LEU A 14 -0.96 -3.16 -1.17
N GLY A 15 -0.56 -3.50 -2.40
CA GLY A 15 -0.89 -2.71 -3.58
C GLY A 15 -2.40 -2.60 -3.81
N ARG A 16 -3.15 -3.68 -3.64
CA ARG A 16 -4.64 -3.66 -3.72
C ARG A 16 -5.26 -2.85 -2.60
N GLU A 17 -4.80 -3.02 -1.36
CA GLU A 17 -5.27 -2.26 -0.19
C GLU A 17 -5.04 -0.75 -0.41
N MET A 18 -3.86 -0.35 -0.87
CA MET A 18 -3.51 1.04 -1.18
C MET A 18 -4.46 1.63 -2.24
N THR A 19 -4.68 0.93 -3.35
CA THR A 19 -5.58 1.40 -4.41
C THR A 19 -7.02 1.54 -3.90
N ASN A 20 -7.48 0.61 -3.06
CA ASN A 20 -8.80 0.67 -2.47
C ASN A 20 -8.96 1.87 -1.54
N TYR A 21 -8.00 2.11 -0.64
CA TYR A 21 -8.03 3.28 0.24
C TYR A 21 -7.97 4.60 -0.54
N SER A 22 -7.14 4.67 -1.58
CA SER A 22 -7.07 5.86 -2.44
C SER A 22 -8.42 6.14 -3.10
N ARG A 23 -9.04 5.13 -3.72
CA ARG A 23 -10.36 5.25 -4.34
C ARG A 23 -11.43 5.70 -3.34
N GLN A 24 -11.52 5.03 -2.18
CA GLN A 24 -12.47 5.41 -1.13
C GLN A 24 -12.23 6.83 -0.64
N GLY A 25 -10.97 7.26 -0.52
CA GLY A 25 -10.63 8.61 -0.10
C GLY A 25 -11.12 9.67 -1.08
N VAL A 26 -11.03 9.41 -2.39
CA VAL A 26 -11.58 10.29 -3.43
C VAL A 26 -13.10 10.33 -3.33
N GLU A 27 -13.76 9.16 -3.32
CA GLU A 27 -15.22 9.04 -3.25
C GLU A 27 -15.80 9.79 -2.04
N LEU A 28 -15.21 9.62 -0.85
CA LEU A 28 -15.64 10.32 0.37
C LEU A 28 -15.42 11.83 0.29
N THR A 29 -14.32 12.27 -0.32
CA THR A 29 -14.04 13.70 -0.51
C THR A 29 -15.04 14.33 -1.47
N GLU A 30 -15.39 13.64 -2.56
CA GLU A 30 -16.39 14.07 -3.54
C GLU A 30 -17.81 14.12 -2.94
N GLN A 31 -18.13 13.20 -2.03
CA GLN A 31 -19.39 13.19 -1.27
C GLN A 31 -19.45 14.26 -0.16
N GLY A 32 -18.37 15.02 0.04
CA GLY A 32 -18.30 16.09 1.04
C GLY A 32 -17.76 15.66 2.41
N ASP A 33 -17.56 14.37 2.65
CA ASP A 33 -16.87 13.87 3.85
C ASP A 33 -15.35 13.93 3.70
N ARG A 34 -14.85 15.17 3.65
CA ARG A 34 -13.42 15.45 3.50
C ARG A 34 -12.58 14.85 4.63
N LYS A 35 -13.12 14.75 5.85
CA LYS A 35 -12.38 14.22 7.00
C LYS A 35 -12.11 12.74 6.83
N GLN A 36 -13.13 11.94 6.51
CA GLN A 36 -12.93 10.52 6.25
C GLN A 36 -12.12 10.30 4.97
N GLY A 37 -12.32 11.13 3.94
CA GLY A 37 -11.51 11.12 2.73
C GLY A 37 -10.00 11.26 3.02
N HIS A 38 -9.62 12.23 3.86
CA HIS A 38 -8.23 12.42 4.29
C HIS A 38 -7.70 11.24 5.12
N GLN A 39 -8.53 10.64 5.96
CA GLN A 39 -8.14 9.46 6.73
C GLN A 39 -7.82 8.28 5.80
N MET A 40 -8.64 8.02 4.78
CA MET A 40 -8.38 6.98 3.80
C MET A 40 -7.11 7.25 3.00
N MET A 41 -6.86 8.50 2.60
CA MET A 41 -5.61 8.88 1.93
C MET A 41 -4.37 8.65 2.81
N LYS A 42 -4.48 8.93 4.12
CA LYS A 42 -3.41 8.63 5.07
C LYS A 42 -3.14 7.12 5.16
N LEU A 43 -4.18 6.30 5.20
CA LEU A 43 -4.06 4.84 5.18
C LEU A 43 -3.42 4.36 3.88
N ALA A 44 -3.81 4.90 2.72
CA ALA A 44 -3.18 4.58 1.44
C ALA A 44 -1.67 4.88 1.47
N HIS A 45 -1.28 6.03 2.00
CA HIS A 45 0.13 6.41 2.13
C HIS A 45 0.92 5.49 3.08
N GLU A 46 0.34 5.14 4.23
CA GLU A 46 0.96 4.20 5.17
C GLU A 46 1.13 2.80 4.56
N THR A 47 0.12 2.31 3.84
CA THR A 47 0.17 1.04 3.11
C THR A 47 1.22 1.07 2.00
N SER A 48 1.34 2.19 1.28
CA SER A 48 2.37 2.40 0.26
C SER A 48 3.78 2.29 0.86
N ARG A 49 4.03 2.95 2.01
CA ARG A 49 5.32 2.86 2.72
C ARG A 49 5.65 1.43 3.12
N ARG A 50 4.67 0.68 3.65
CA ARG A 50 4.85 -0.75 3.98
C ARG A 50 5.18 -1.58 2.74
N CYS A 51 4.52 -1.31 1.62
CA CYS A 51 4.79 -1.96 0.34
C CYS A 51 6.23 -1.70 -0.13
N GLN A 52 6.69 -0.45 -0.07
CA GLN A 52 8.06 -0.07 -0.45
C GLN A 52 9.12 -0.77 0.41
N VAL A 53 8.89 -0.92 1.72
CA VAL A 53 9.81 -1.66 2.60
C VAL A 53 9.97 -3.11 2.13
N LEU A 54 8.86 -3.79 1.80
CA LEU A 54 8.89 -5.18 1.33
C LEU A 54 9.51 -5.32 -0.06
N ILE A 55 9.25 -4.36 -0.96
CA ILE A 55 9.92 -4.31 -2.27
C ILE A 55 11.42 -4.18 -2.07
N GLY A 56 11.87 -3.26 -1.22
CA GLY A 56 13.30 -3.11 -0.91
C GLY A 56 13.93 -4.37 -0.32
N GLU A 57 13.20 -5.10 0.55
CA GLU A 57 13.64 -6.39 1.06
C GLU A 57 13.79 -7.43 -0.06
N LEU A 58 12.80 -7.53 -0.96
CA LEU A 58 12.82 -8.46 -2.08
C LEU A 58 13.99 -8.17 -3.03
N LEU A 59 14.21 -6.90 -3.36
CA LEU A 59 15.32 -6.49 -4.24
C LEU A 59 16.69 -6.79 -3.62
N ARG A 60 16.87 -6.55 -2.31
CA ARG A 60 18.11 -6.93 -1.59
C ARG A 60 18.37 -8.43 -1.63
N ARG A 61 17.34 -9.26 -1.50
CA ARG A 61 17.47 -10.72 -1.60
C ARG A 61 17.84 -11.19 -3.01
N GLN A 62 17.39 -10.46 -4.03
CA GLN A 62 17.69 -10.73 -5.42
C GLN A 62 19.04 -10.12 -5.89
N GLY A 63 19.78 -9.46 -5.00
CA GLY A 63 21.06 -8.80 -5.33
C GLY A 63 20.90 -7.61 -6.27
N GLN A 64 19.72 -6.98 -6.29
CA GLN A 64 19.40 -5.85 -7.17
C GLN A 64 19.62 -4.48 -6.52
N VAL A 65 20.11 -4.43 -5.27
CA VAL A 65 20.46 -3.23 -4.49
C VAL A 65 21.59 -3.51 -3.52
#